data_AF-A0A2V5T5Z1-F1
#
_entry.id   AF-A0A2V5T5Z1-F1
#
_cell.length_a   1.000
_cell.length_b   1.000
_cell.length_c   1.000
_cell.angle_alpha   90.00
_cell.angle_beta   90.00
_cell.angle_gamma   90.00
#
_symmetry.space_group_name_H-M   'P 1'
#
loop_
_entity.id
_entity.type
_entity.pdbx_description
1 polymer ?
#
loop_
_entity_poly.entity_id
_entity_poly.type
_entity_poly.pdbx_seq_one_letter_code
_entity_poly.pdbx_strand_id
1 'polypeptide(L)'
;SKSTTFVSEDQVRRGWETVRDRYKKKYPDRAKMGALSFSNVEITPLSADAAIVLGRWQLKRAQDQPHGYFTLIFRKTTEGWRIVHDHTSAAPPPK
;
A
#
# COMPACT_ATOMS: atom_id res chain seq x y z
N SER A 1 2.68 8.01 -11.45
CA SER A 1 2.07 8.46 -12.71
C SER A 1 0.61 8.84 -12.48
N LYS A 2 -0.02 9.63 -13.36
CA LYS A 2 -1.48 9.83 -13.37
C LYS A 2 -2.26 8.51 -13.53
N SER A 3 -1.61 7.48 -14.07
CA SER A 3 -2.16 6.13 -14.24
C SER A 3 -1.93 5.16 -13.05
N THR A 4 -1.19 5.56 -12.01
CA THR A 4 -0.96 4.68 -10.85
C THR A 4 -2.30 4.27 -10.24
N THR A 5 -2.50 2.98 -10.01
CA THR A 5 -3.78 2.44 -9.53
C THR A 5 -3.64 1.95 -8.10
N PHE A 6 -4.65 2.26 -7.27
CA PHE A 6 -4.73 1.83 -5.88
C PHE A 6 -6.11 1.20 -5.64
N VAL A 7 -6.13 -0.03 -5.18
CA VAL A 7 -7.33 -0.80 -4.86
C VAL A 7 -7.31 -1.12 -3.37
N SER A 8 -8.39 -0.76 -2.69
CA SER A 8 -8.56 -1.04 -1.27
C SER A 8 -10.04 -1.01 -0.93
N GLU A 9 -10.48 -1.96 -0.10
CA GLU A 9 -11.90 -2.19 0.17
C GLU A 9 -12.66 -2.34 -1.17
N ASP A 10 -13.80 -1.66 -1.34
CA ASP A 10 -14.58 -1.63 -2.58
C ASP A 10 -14.28 -0.39 -3.43
N GLN A 11 -13.01 0.04 -3.49
CA GLN A 11 -12.65 1.32 -4.10
C GLN A 11 -11.39 1.23 -4.97
N VAL A 12 -11.52 1.67 -6.22
CA VAL A 12 -10.41 1.87 -7.15
C VAL A 12 -10.10 3.35 -7.27
N ARG A 13 -8.85 3.74 -7.05
CA ARG A 13 -8.36 5.12 -7.17
C ARG A 13 -7.20 5.19 -8.16
N ARG A 14 -7.09 6.33 -8.84
CA ARG A 14 -6.05 6.59 -9.84
C ARG A 14 -5.31 7.89 -9.57
N GLY A 15 -4.02 7.89 -9.92
CA GLY A 15 -3.12 9.00 -9.72
C GLY A 15 -2.50 9.00 -8.32
N TRP A 16 -1.19 9.16 -8.24
CA TRP A 16 -0.46 9.17 -6.98
C TRP A 16 -0.77 10.44 -6.16
N GLU A 17 -1.05 11.57 -6.82
CA GLU A 17 -1.46 12.82 -6.18
C GLU A 17 -2.79 12.64 -5.45
N THR A 18 -3.78 12.01 -6.11
CA THR A 18 -5.10 11.70 -5.53
C THR A 18 -4.96 10.91 -4.23
N VAL A 19 -4.09 9.90 -4.22
CA VAL A 19 -3.86 9.07 -3.04
C VAL A 19 -3.10 9.82 -1.95
N ARG A 20 -2.09 10.61 -2.31
CA ARG A 20 -1.36 11.48 -1.37
C ARG A 20 -2.29 12.46 -0.68
N ASP A 21 -3.14 13.14 -1.44
CA ASP A 21 -4.01 14.20 -0.92
C ASP A 21 -5.10 13.61 -0.02
N ARG A 22 -5.66 12.44 -0.40
CA ARG A 22 -6.54 11.66 0.48
C ARG A 22 -5.83 11.22 1.76
N TYR A 23 -4.59 10.72 1.65
CA TYR A 23 -3.80 10.27 2.80
C TYR A 23 -3.63 11.42 3.80
N LYS A 24 -3.20 12.59 3.34
CA LYS A 24 -3.08 13.80 4.18
C LYS A 24 -4.39 14.19 4.86
N LYS A 25 -5.52 14.07 4.15
CA LYS A 25 -6.85 14.36 4.72
C LYS A 25 -7.29 13.32 5.77
N LYS A 26 -7.02 12.03 5.53
CA LYS A 26 -7.45 10.92 6.39
C LYS A 26 -6.59 10.80 7.66
N TYR A 27 -5.33 11.22 7.58
CA TYR A 27 -4.35 11.12 8.67
C TYR A 27 -3.77 12.50 9.04
N PRO A 28 -4.58 13.39 9.65
CA PRO A 28 -4.15 14.75 9.98
C PRO A 28 -3.18 14.82 11.17
N ASP A 29 -3.11 13.78 11.99
CA ASP A 29 -2.30 13.75 13.21
C ASP A 29 -1.65 12.36 13.44
N ARG A 30 -0.60 12.33 14.28
CA ARG A 30 0.15 11.11 14.58
C ARG A 30 -0.68 10.05 15.32
N ALA A 31 -1.66 10.47 16.13
CA ALA A 31 -2.51 9.54 16.87
C ALA A 31 -3.39 8.70 15.92
N LYS A 32 -3.88 9.32 14.84
CA LYS A 32 -4.64 8.63 13.79
C LYS A 32 -3.76 7.80 12.85
N MET A 33 -2.48 8.17 12.67
CA MET A 33 -1.55 7.40 11.84
C MET A 33 -1.23 6.04 12.44
N GLY A 34 -0.91 5.96 13.75
CA GLY A 34 -0.38 4.74 14.35
C GLY A 34 1.03 4.37 13.85
N ALA A 35 1.46 3.15 14.14
CA ALA A 35 2.72 2.58 13.69
C ALA A 35 2.47 1.45 12.69
N LEU A 36 2.87 1.66 11.44
CA LEU A 36 2.75 0.69 10.36
C LEU A 36 4.02 -0.16 10.28
N SER A 37 3.86 -1.48 10.30
CA SER A 37 4.95 -2.44 10.09
C SER A 37 4.63 -3.36 8.92
N PHE A 38 5.66 -3.71 8.15
CA PHE A 38 5.58 -4.68 7.07
C PHE A 38 6.37 -5.93 7.42
N SER A 39 5.88 -7.09 6.99
CA SER A 39 6.51 -8.39 7.21
C SER A 39 6.23 -9.33 6.04
N ASN A 40 6.96 -10.45 5.98
CA ASN A 40 6.79 -11.49 4.96
C ASN A 40 6.81 -10.91 3.54
N VAL A 41 7.80 -10.05 3.27
CA VAL A 41 7.94 -9.39 1.97
C VAL A 41 8.56 -10.37 0.98
N GLU A 42 7.84 -10.65 -0.09
CA GLU A 42 8.26 -11.51 -1.19
C GLU A 42 8.35 -10.66 -2.45
N ILE A 43 9.48 -10.71 -3.15
CA ILE A 43 9.72 -9.95 -4.38
C ILE A 43 9.94 -10.94 -5.52
N THR A 44 9.06 -10.92 -6.51
CA THR A 44 9.16 -11.76 -7.71
C THR A 44 9.39 -10.87 -8.93
N PRO A 45 10.56 -10.94 -9.58
CA PRO A 45 10.78 -10.25 -10.85
C PRO A 45 9.81 -10.76 -11.92
N LEU A 46 9.24 -9.85 -12.70
CA LEU A 46 8.38 -10.17 -13.86
C LEU A 46 9.11 -9.89 -15.19
N SER A 47 10.03 -8.93 -15.19
CA SER A 47 10.90 -8.56 -16.32
C SER A 47 12.09 -7.76 -15.80
N ALA A 48 13.00 -7.32 -16.69
CA ALA A 48 14.13 -6.46 -16.33
C ALA A 48 13.72 -5.11 -15.68
N ASP A 49 12.49 -4.68 -15.92
CA ASP A 49 11.92 -3.39 -15.51
C ASP A 49 10.64 -3.53 -14.66
N ALA A 50 10.25 -4.75 -14.27
CA ALA A 50 9.04 -4.98 -13.49
C ALA A 50 9.20 -6.06 -12.42
N ALA A 51 8.53 -5.86 -11.28
CA ALA A 51 8.44 -6.84 -10.21
C ALA A 51 7.06 -6.78 -9.54
N ILE A 52 6.60 -7.91 -9.04
CA ILE A 52 5.48 -7.99 -8.10
C ILE A 52 6.03 -8.16 -6.69
N VAL A 53 5.45 -7.45 -5.73
CA VAL A 53 5.80 -7.53 -4.32
C VAL A 53 4.55 -7.89 -3.53
N LEU A 54 4.60 -9.02 -2.82
CA LEU A 54 3.57 -9.44 -1.88
C LEU A 54 4.10 -9.23 -0.46
N GLY A 55 3.25 -8.80 0.46
CA GLY A 55 3.63 -8.75 1.85
C GLY A 55 2.46 -8.55 2.80
N ARG A 56 2.76 -8.62 4.09
CA ARG A 56 1.82 -8.34 5.18
C ARG A 56 2.01 -6.93 5.70
N TRP A 57 0.89 -6.28 6.02
CA TRP A 57 0.88 -5.04 6.77
C TRP A 57 0.19 -5.25 8.11
N GLN A 58 0.66 -4.55 9.13
CA GLN A 58 0.02 -4.44 10.43
C GLN A 58 0.13 -3.01 10.92
N LEU A 59 -0.97 -2.45 11.39
CA LEU A 59 -1.04 -1.08 11.87
C LEU A 59 -1.38 -1.07 13.36
N LYS A 60 -0.42 -0.72 14.21
CA LYS A 60 -0.66 -0.58 15.65
C LYS A 60 -1.14 0.84 15.97
N ARG A 61 -2.37 0.97 16.47
CA ARG A 61 -2.93 2.23 16.98
C ARG A 61 -3.18 2.12 18.49
N ALA A 62 -3.67 3.19 19.10
CA ALA A 62 -3.98 3.20 20.53
C ALA A 62 -5.10 2.19 20.90
N GLN A 63 -6.09 2.01 20.01
CA GLN A 63 -7.31 1.24 20.31
C GLN A 63 -7.41 -0.09 19.57
N ASP A 64 -6.60 -0.31 18.52
CA ASP A 64 -6.68 -1.52 17.72
C ASP A 64 -5.38 -1.83 16.95
N GLN A 65 -5.39 -2.98 16.29
CA GLN A 65 -4.27 -3.52 15.51
C GLN A 65 -4.74 -4.15 14.19
N PRO A 66 -5.35 -3.38 13.26
CA PRO A 66 -5.76 -3.93 11.96
C PRO A 66 -4.55 -4.42 11.17
N HIS A 67 -4.78 -5.44 10.33
CA HIS A 67 -3.75 -6.10 9.56
C HIS A 67 -4.32 -6.66 8.25
N GLY A 68 -3.44 -7.09 7.37
CA GLY A 68 -3.84 -7.73 6.11
C GLY A 68 -2.66 -7.94 5.18
N TYR A 69 -2.97 -8.03 3.89
CA TYR A 69 -1.99 -8.21 2.83
C TYR A 69 -2.01 -7.06 1.85
N PHE A 70 -0.89 -6.88 1.17
CA PHE A 70 -0.77 -5.98 0.04
C PHE A 70 -0.04 -6.68 -1.12
N THR A 71 -0.41 -6.31 -2.34
CA THR A 71 0.28 -6.69 -3.56
C THR A 71 0.61 -5.41 -4.33
N LEU A 72 1.89 -5.20 -4.61
CA LEU A 72 2.38 -4.08 -5.41
C LEU A 72 2.92 -4.56 -6.74
N ILE A 73 2.66 -3.80 -7.80
CA ILE A 73 3.42 -3.89 -9.05
C ILE A 73 4.37 -2.70 -9.09
N PHE A 74 5.66 -2.99 -9.19
CA PHE A 74 6.70 -2.02 -9.40
C PHE A 74 7.12 -1.98 -10.87
N ARG A 75 7.42 -0.77 -11.35
CA ARG A 75 8.09 -0.52 -12.62
C ARG A 75 9.34 0.31 -12.39
N LYS A 76 10.42 -0.04 -13.08
CA LYS A 76 11.67 0.74 -13.08
C LYS A 76 11.53 1.89 -14.07
N THR A 77 11.68 3.12 -13.59
CA THR A 77 11.76 4.33 -14.42
C THR A 77 13.17 4.89 -14.39
N THR A 78 13.40 5.95 -15.17
CA THR A 78 14.64 6.75 -15.14
C THR A 78 14.94 7.30 -13.74
N GLU A 79 13.91 7.61 -12.95
CA GLU A 79 14.02 8.09 -11.58
C GLU A 79 14.01 6.95 -10.53
N GLY A 80 14.12 5.70 -10.99
CA GLY A 80 14.16 4.49 -10.16
C GLY A 80 12.82 3.74 -10.10
N TRP A 81 12.73 2.79 -9.18
CA TRP A 81 11.52 1.98 -9.04
C TRP A 81 10.34 2.81 -8.51
N ARG A 82 9.16 2.58 -9.08
CA ARG A 82 7.90 3.22 -8.69
C ARG A 82 6.78 2.20 -8.61
N ILE A 83 5.88 2.38 -7.65
CA ILE A 83 4.63 1.62 -7.57
C ILE A 83 3.70 2.13 -8.66
N VAL A 84 3.24 1.22 -9.52
CA VAL A 84 2.25 1.50 -10.57
C VAL A 84 0.89 0.88 -10.27
N HIS A 85 0.86 -0.14 -9.42
CA HIS A 85 -0.35 -0.75 -8.91
C HIS A 85 -0.17 -1.14 -7.45
N ASP A 86 -1.17 -0.87 -6.62
CA ASP A 86 -1.28 -1.30 -5.23
C ASP A 86 -2.67 -1.91 -5.06
N HIS A 87 -2.72 -3.15 -4.57
CA HIS A 87 -3.94 -3.77 -4.07
C HIS A 87 -3.71 -4.16 -2.61
N THR A 88 -4.46 -3.54 -1.70
CA THR A 88 -4.38 -3.82 -0.27
C THR A 88 -5.71 -4.34 0.26
N SER A 89 -5.67 -5.46 0.98
CA SER A 89 -6.81 -6.06 1.65
C SER A 89 -6.63 -6.03 3.17
N ALA A 90 -7.74 -5.95 3.90
CA ALA A 90 -7.77 -6.11 5.35
C ALA A 90 -8.29 -7.50 5.70
N ALA A 91 -7.61 -8.15 6.64
CA ALA A 91 -8.09 -9.39 7.23
C ALA A 91 -9.12 -9.08 8.34
N PRO A 92 -10.01 -10.03 8.67
CA PRO A 92 -10.84 -9.92 9.86
C PRO A 92 -9.98 -9.75 11.11
N PRO A 93 -10.52 -9.17 12.20
CA PRO A 93 -9.88 -9.21 13.50
C PRO A 93 -9.49 -10.65 13.87
N PRO A 94 -8.37 -10.86 14.60
CA PRO A 94 -8.06 -12.17 15.15
C PRO A 94 -9.26 -12.68 15.98
N LYS A 95 -9.55 -13.97 15.88
CA LYS A 95 -10.53 -14.64 16.75
C LYS A 95 -10.00 -14.73 18.17
#